data_AF-A0AAE4E2P4-F1
#
_entry.id   AF-A0AAE4E2P4-F1
#
_cell.length_a   1.000
_cell.length_b   1.000
_cell.length_c   1.000
_cell.angle_alpha   90.00
_cell.angle_beta   90.00
_cell.angle_gamma   90.00
#
_symmetry.space_group_name_H-M   'P 1'
#
loop_
_entity.id
_entity.type
_entity.pdbx_description
1 polymer ?
#
loop_
_entity_poly.entity_id
_entity_poly.type
_entity_poly.pdbx_seq_one_letter_code
_entity_poly.pdbx_strand_id
1 'polypeptide(L)'
;MINGFGHLYSATEQHIAKIREIKTIGFVDSNELSKVTNRAVQLCVLDLLLAAHRNKHETTINKLPGAKALHHKLLQKYNWPLSEIRAMSLSDVFIALHDELSLESLEGQAKSYFSTMIAGRYPVTFTDFIDEEWDPDLAEKLLFDSAQ
;
A
#
# COMPACT_ATOMS: atom_id res chain seq x y z
N MET A 1 0.36 17.70 1.34
CA MET A 1 0.70 16.46 0.60
C MET A 1 1.89 15.70 1.18
N ILE A 2 3.09 16.28 1.35
CA ILE A 2 4.25 15.56 1.97
C ILE A 2 3.89 14.91 3.32
N ASN A 3 3.15 15.63 4.17
CA ASN A 3 2.73 15.11 5.49
C ASN A 3 1.81 13.88 5.40
N GLY A 4 0.98 13.77 4.35
CA GLY A 4 0.07 12.62 4.17
C GLY A 4 0.81 11.33 3.83
N PHE A 5 1.86 11.39 3.00
CA PHE A 5 2.67 10.21 2.67
C PHE A 5 3.44 9.70 3.89
N GLY A 6 4.00 10.61 4.69
CA GLY A 6 4.68 10.24 5.94
C GLY A 6 3.74 9.67 6.99
N HIS A 7 2.53 10.22 7.13
CA HIS A 7 1.52 9.66 8.03
C HIS A 7 1.05 8.29 7.57
N LEU A 8 0.77 8.11 6.28
CA LEU A 8 0.40 6.82 5.71
C LEU A 8 1.50 5.79 5.96
N TYR A 9 2.75 6.11 5.60
CA TYR A 9 3.88 5.22 5.83
C TYR A 9 4.01 4.82 7.31
N SER A 10 4.00 5.79 8.22
CA SER A 10 4.15 5.54 9.66
C SER A 10 3.03 4.65 10.20
N ALA A 11 1.79 4.90 9.79
CA ALA A 11 0.65 4.08 10.20
C ALA A 11 0.75 2.64 9.64
N THR A 12 1.10 2.49 8.37
CA THR A 12 1.29 1.19 7.73
C THR A 12 2.44 0.41 8.37
N GLU A 13 3.59 1.06 8.62
CA GLU A 13 4.75 0.46 9.27
C GLU A 13 4.41 -0.05 10.68
N GLN A 14 3.72 0.76 11.48
CA GLN A 14 3.26 0.37 12.82
C GLN A 14 2.27 -0.79 12.79
N HIS A 15 1.37 -0.80 11.81
CA HIS A 15 0.38 -1.86 11.64
C HIS A 15 1.02 -3.20 11.28
N ILE A 16 1.95 -3.22 10.32
CA ILE A 16 2.73 -4.42 9.95
C ILE A 16 3.55 -4.92 11.15
N ALA A 17 4.27 -4.01 11.81
CA ALA A 17 5.09 -4.35 12.98
C ALA A 17 4.24 -5.01 14.08
N LYS A 18 3.02 -4.52 14.30
CA LYS A 18 2.07 -5.09 15.26
C LYS A 18 1.62 -6.49 14.86
N ILE A 19 1.23 -6.70 13.59
CA ILE A 19 0.77 -8.00 13.08
C ILE A 19 1.87 -9.05 13.17
N ARG A 20 3.10 -8.66 12.85
CA ARG A 20 4.26 -9.56 12.87
C ARG A 20 4.96 -9.65 14.22
N GLU A 21 4.46 -8.92 15.22
CA GLU A 21 5.06 -8.83 16.56
C GLU A 21 6.54 -8.38 16.55
N ILE A 22 6.92 -7.57 15.56
CA ILE A 22 8.28 -7.05 15.39
C ILE A 22 8.40 -5.74 16.17
N LYS A 23 9.41 -5.66 17.04
CA LYS A 23 9.73 -4.42 17.76
C LYS A 23 10.40 -3.41 16.84
N THR A 24 9.89 -2.19 16.83
CA THR A 24 10.44 -1.07 16.05
C THR A 24 11.19 -0.05 16.91
N ILE A 25 11.17 -0.22 18.24
CA ILE A 25 11.85 0.65 19.21
C ILE A 25 12.73 -0.15 20.18
N GLY A 26 13.83 0.47 20.63
CA GLY A 26 14.79 -0.14 21.56
C GLY A 26 15.86 -0.96 20.84
N PHE A 27 16.27 -2.10 21.42
CA PHE A 27 17.19 -3.03 20.78
C PHE A 27 16.44 -3.86 19.75
N VAL A 28 16.61 -3.53 18.47
CA VAL A 28 15.85 -4.10 17.35
C VAL A 28 16.79 -4.79 16.36
N ASP A 29 16.31 -5.87 15.75
CA ASP A 29 17.00 -6.51 14.62
C ASP A 29 16.86 -5.61 13.38
N SER A 30 17.99 -5.16 12.84
CA SER A 30 18.01 -4.27 11.68
C SER A 30 17.45 -4.91 10.41
N ASN A 31 17.57 -6.24 10.26
CA ASN A 31 17.01 -6.96 9.12
C ASN A 31 15.50 -7.03 9.23
N GLU A 32 14.96 -7.36 10.40
CA GLU A 32 13.50 -7.38 10.61
C GLU A 32 12.89 -5.99 10.42
N LEU A 33 13.52 -4.95 10.97
CA LEU A 33 13.08 -3.57 10.72
C LEU A 33 13.11 -3.21 9.24
N SER A 34 14.16 -3.63 8.51
CA SER A 34 14.25 -3.39 7.07
C SER A 34 13.14 -4.10 6.29
N LYS A 35 12.76 -5.33 6.67
CA LYS A 35 11.62 -6.05 6.07
C LYS A 35 10.31 -5.32 6.31
N VAL A 36 10.07 -4.84 7.54
CA VAL A 36 8.87 -4.05 7.88
C VAL A 36 8.82 -2.78 7.04
N THR A 37 9.91 -2.00 6.99
CA THR A 37 9.96 -0.79 6.14
C THR A 37 9.66 -1.12 4.67
N ASN A 38 10.30 -2.14 4.11
CA ASN A 38 10.11 -2.49 2.70
C ASN A 38 8.67 -2.95 2.39
N ARG A 39 8.06 -3.74 3.29
CA ARG A 39 6.64 -4.12 3.20
C ARG A 39 5.72 -2.89 3.31
N ALA A 40 6.02 -1.97 4.21
CA ALA A 40 5.23 -0.74 4.37
C ALA A 40 5.25 0.10 3.09
N VAL A 41 6.42 0.26 2.46
CA VAL A 41 6.54 0.97 1.17
C VAL A 41 5.73 0.26 0.08
N GLN A 42 5.79 -1.06 -0.02
CA GLN A 42 4.99 -1.84 -0.98
C GLN A 42 3.48 -1.60 -0.81
N LEU A 43 2.98 -1.60 0.43
CA LEU A 43 1.57 -1.32 0.71
C LEU A 43 1.20 0.15 0.44
N CYS A 44 2.07 1.10 0.76
CA CYS A 44 1.85 2.50 0.39
C CYS A 44 1.78 2.70 -1.13
N VAL A 45 2.60 1.98 -1.91
CA VAL A 45 2.53 2.01 -3.38
C VAL A 45 1.17 1.48 -3.86
N LEU A 46 0.70 0.36 -3.30
CA LEU A 46 -0.64 -0.16 -3.58
C LEU A 46 -1.71 0.89 -3.27
N ASP A 47 -1.68 1.49 -2.07
CA ASP A 47 -2.65 2.49 -1.65
C ASP A 47 -2.68 3.73 -2.55
N LEU A 48 -1.51 4.20 -3.00
CA LEU A 48 -1.40 5.32 -3.94
C LEU A 48 -1.91 4.97 -5.33
N LEU A 49 -1.62 3.75 -5.81
CA LEU A 49 -2.15 3.24 -7.07
C LEU A 49 -3.69 3.19 -7.03
N LEU A 50 -4.25 2.74 -5.91
CA LEU A 50 -5.70 2.72 -5.69
C LEU A 50 -6.29 4.12 -5.54
N ALA A 51 -5.59 5.06 -4.89
CA ALA A 51 -6.01 6.45 -4.81
C ALA A 51 -6.07 7.11 -6.20
N ALA A 52 -5.06 6.89 -7.04
CA ALA A 52 -5.07 7.35 -8.42
C ALA A 52 -6.22 6.72 -9.22
N HIS A 53 -6.50 5.43 -9.02
CA HIS A 53 -7.64 4.75 -9.62
C HIS A 53 -8.98 5.37 -9.20
N ARG A 54 -9.15 5.67 -7.91
CA ARG A 54 -10.33 6.37 -7.38
C ARG A 54 -10.53 7.72 -8.06
N ASN A 55 -9.48 8.54 -8.11
CA ASN A 55 -9.53 9.88 -8.72
C ASN A 55 -9.98 9.85 -10.19
N LYS A 56 -9.70 8.75 -10.91
CA LYS A 56 -10.06 8.57 -12.32
C LYS A 56 -11.46 7.99 -12.53
N HIS A 57 -11.94 7.14 -11.62
CA HIS A 57 -13.13 6.30 -11.86
C HIS A 57 -14.31 6.56 -10.93
N GLU A 58 -14.09 7.21 -9.79
CA GLU A 58 -15.20 7.58 -8.91
C GLU A 58 -16.09 8.65 -9.54
N THR A 59 -17.35 8.62 -9.15
CA THR A 59 -18.32 9.66 -9.51
C THR A 59 -18.80 10.37 -8.23
N THR A 60 -19.51 11.47 -8.39
CA THR A 60 -20.11 12.21 -7.27
C THR A 60 -21.05 11.34 -6.43
N ILE A 61 -21.73 10.38 -7.07
CA ILE A 61 -22.75 9.54 -6.42
C ILE A 61 -22.28 8.10 -6.12
N ASN A 62 -21.14 7.69 -6.68
CA ASN A 62 -20.61 6.35 -6.48
C ASN A 62 -19.10 6.41 -6.19
N LYS A 63 -18.77 6.11 -4.94
CA LYS A 63 -17.41 6.11 -4.38
C LYS A 63 -16.84 4.70 -4.34
N LEU A 64 -15.52 4.60 -4.38
CA LEU A 64 -14.76 3.35 -4.38
C LEU A 64 -13.81 3.30 -3.16
N PRO A 65 -14.33 3.43 -1.92
CA PRO A 65 -13.50 3.44 -0.71
C PRO A 65 -12.73 2.13 -0.52
N GLY A 66 -11.56 2.23 0.12
CA GLY A 66 -10.69 1.11 0.47
C GLY A 66 -10.61 -0.01 -0.57
N ALA A 67 -10.98 -1.23 -0.16
CA ALA A 67 -10.91 -2.43 -0.98
C ALA A 67 -11.81 -2.40 -2.22
N LYS A 68 -12.85 -1.54 -2.27
CA LYS A 68 -13.68 -1.42 -3.48
C LYS A 68 -12.91 -0.86 -4.66
N ALA A 69 -11.96 0.06 -4.43
CA ALA A 69 -11.06 0.54 -5.48
C ALA A 69 -10.25 -0.61 -6.09
N LEU A 70 -9.72 -1.49 -5.24
CA LEU A 70 -8.95 -2.66 -5.66
C LEU A 70 -9.81 -3.60 -6.50
N HIS A 71 -11.00 -3.97 -6.00
CA HIS A 71 -11.90 -4.86 -6.72
C HIS A 71 -12.32 -4.28 -8.08
N HIS A 72 -12.62 -2.97 -8.13
CA HIS A 72 -12.97 -2.30 -9.37
C HIS A 72 -11.78 -2.26 -10.35
N LYS A 73 -10.56 -2.03 -9.86
CA LYS A 73 -9.35 -2.04 -10.68
C LYS A 73 -9.08 -3.41 -11.30
N LEU A 74 -9.11 -4.47 -10.48
CA LEU A 74 -8.92 -5.84 -10.94
C LEU A 74 -10.01 -6.27 -11.92
N LEU A 75 -11.27 -5.89 -11.66
CA LEU A 75 -12.38 -6.13 -12.58
C LEU A 75 -12.12 -5.48 -13.93
N GLN A 76 -11.72 -4.20 -13.97
CA GLN A 76 -11.46 -3.51 -15.24
C GLN A 76 -10.23 -4.04 -15.98
N LYS A 77 -9.19 -4.46 -15.25
CA LYS A 77 -7.95 -4.96 -15.86
C LYS A 77 -8.13 -6.35 -16.47
N TYR A 78 -8.82 -7.24 -15.77
CA TYR A 78 -8.84 -8.67 -16.10
C TYR A 78 -10.22 -9.21 -16.50
N ASN A 79 -11.31 -8.47 -16.26
CA ASN A 79 -12.68 -8.93 -16.45
C ASN A 79 -12.98 -10.26 -15.74
N TRP A 80 -12.29 -10.55 -14.63
CA TRP A 80 -12.57 -11.74 -13.83
C TRP A 80 -13.89 -11.60 -13.07
N PRO A 81 -14.54 -12.73 -12.72
CA PRO A 81 -15.71 -12.70 -11.86
C PRO A 81 -15.41 -12.01 -10.52
N LEU A 82 -16.34 -11.20 -10.04
CA LEU A 82 -16.19 -10.50 -8.75
C LEU A 82 -16.04 -11.46 -7.57
N SER A 83 -16.55 -12.69 -7.67
CA SER A 83 -16.34 -13.73 -6.65
C SER A 83 -14.87 -14.09 -6.53
N GLU A 84 -14.17 -14.30 -7.64
CA GLU A 84 -12.75 -14.63 -7.67
C GLU A 84 -11.93 -13.46 -7.15
N ILE A 85 -12.21 -12.25 -7.63
CA ILE A 85 -11.51 -11.02 -7.22
C ILE A 85 -11.61 -10.80 -5.70
N ARG A 86 -12.78 -11.04 -5.10
CA ARG A 86 -12.99 -10.88 -3.65
C ARG A 86 -12.38 -12.00 -2.81
N ALA A 87 -12.05 -13.13 -3.42
CA ALA A 87 -11.42 -14.27 -2.75
C ALA A 87 -9.89 -14.22 -2.83
N MET A 88 -9.31 -13.27 -3.56
CA MET A 88 -7.86 -13.12 -3.69
C MET A 88 -7.22 -12.77 -2.35
N SER A 89 -6.15 -13.48 -2.02
CA SER A 89 -5.25 -13.07 -0.94
C SER A 89 -4.48 -11.81 -1.33
N LEU A 90 -3.88 -11.14 -0.34
CA LEU A 90 -2.97 -10.03 -0.58
C LEU A 90 -1.78 -10.46 -1.44
N SER A 91 -1.30 -11.70 -1.27
CA SER A 91 -0.25 -12.25 -2.12
C SER A 91 -0.70 -12.31 -3.59
N ASP A 92 -1.89 -12.82 -3.86
CA ASP A 92 -2.45 -12.91 -5.22
C ASP A 92 -2.64 -11.53 -5.84
N VAL A 93 -3.07 -10.55 -5.04
CA VAL A 93 -3.19 -9.14 -5.47
C VAL A 93 -1.84 -8.60 -5.92
N PHE A 94 -0.78 -8.83 -5.15
CA PHE A 94 0.57 -8.38 -5.49
C PHE A 94 1.15 -9.08 -6.72
N ILE A 95 0.79 -10.35 -6.95
CA ILE A 95 1.14 -11.07 -8.18
C ILE A 95 0.37 -10.48 -9.36
N ALA A 96 -0.94 -10.29 -9.21
CA ALA A 96 -1.81 -9.80 -10.28
C ALA A 96 -1.52 -8.33 -10.66
N LEU A 97 -0.98 -7.51 -9.76
CA LEU A 97 -0.63 -6.12 -10.03
C LEU A 97 0.89 -5.89 -10.09
N HIS A 98 1.69 -6.95 -10.25
CA HIS A 98 3.15 -6.87 -10.15
C HIS A 98 3.79 -5.85 -11.11
N ASP A 99 3.25 -5.73 -12.32
CA ASP A 99 3.68 -4.78 -13.34
C ASP A 99 3.40 -3.31 -12.97
N GLU A 100 2.41 -3.07 -12.09
CA GLU A 100 2.00 -1.73 -11.66
C GLU A 100 2.54 -1.36 -10.27
N LEU A 101 2.85 -2.34 -9.42
CA LEU A 101 3.35 -2.13 -8.05
C LEU A 101 4.86 -1.86 -8.04
N SER A 102 5.23 -0.73 -8.62
CA SER A 102 6.60 -0.24 -8.72
C SER A 102 6.68 1.22 -8.32
N LEU A 103 7.81 1.66 -7.76
CA LEU A 103 8.03 3.10 -7.54
C LEU A 103 8.01 3.91 -8.84
N GLU A 104 8.28 3.27 -9.97
CA GLU A 104 8.23 3.91 -11.27
C GLU A 104 6.80 4.24 -11.72
N SER A 105 5.77 3.59 -11.17
CA SER A 105 4.37 3.91 -11.44
C SER A 105 3.86 5.11 -10.64
N LEU A 106 4.60 5.55 -9.62
CA LEU A 106 4.26 6.73 -8.85
C LEU A 106 4.69 8.01 -9.57
N GLU A 107 3.97 9.11 -9.31
CA GLU A 107 4.28 10.42 -9.87
C GLU A 107 4.57 11.46 -8.76
N GLY A 108 5.29 12.52 -9.14
CA GLY A 108 5.48 13.72 -8.34
C GLY A 108 6.10 13.47 -6.95
N GLN A 109 5.53 14.10 -5.93
CA GLN A 109 6.08 14.09 -4.57
C GLN A 109 6.08 12.70 -3.92
N ALA A 110 5.12 11.84 -4.26
CA ALA A 110 5.05 10.49 -3.73
C ALA A 110 6.27 9.66 -4.18
N LYS A 111 6.58 9.68 -5.48
CA LYS A 111 7.77 9.00 -6.02
C LYS A 111 9.03 9.47 -5.31
N SER A 112 9.26 10.79 -5.24
CA SER A 112 10.44 11.35 -4.58
C SER A 112 10.56 10.94 -3.11
N TYR A 113 9.44 10.92 -2.39
CA TYR A 113 9.40 10.53 -0.97
C TYR A 113 9.81 9.07 -0.76
N PHE A 114 9.13 8.14 -1.44
CA PHE A 114 9.39 6.71 -1.26
C PHE A 114 10.72 6.25 -1.85
N SER A 115 11.16 6.83 -2.98
CA SER A 115 12.50 6.56 -3.53
C SER A 115 13.60 6.98 -2.57
N THR A 116 13.47 8.13 -1.91
CA THR A 116 14.44 8.57 -0.89
C THR A 116 14.47 7.62 0.31
N MET A 117 13.29 7.14 0.73
CA MET A 117 13.16 6.25 1.89
C MET A 117 13.88 4.92 1.72
N ILE A 118 13.83 4.34 0.52
CA ILE A 118 14.49 3.04 0.23
C ILE A 118 15.85 3.18 -0.44
N ALA A 119 16.30 4.40 -0.75
CA ALA A 119 17.59 4.64 -1.38
C ALA A 119 18.74 4.04 -0.55
N GLY A 120 19.57 3.21 -1.18
CA GLY A 120 20.73 2.58 -0.55
C GLY A 120 20.41 1.51 0.50
N ARG A 121 19.12 1.11 0.67
CA ARG A 121 18.76 0.00 1.53
C ARG A 121 18.98 -1.34 0.82
N TYR A 122 19.47 -2.33 1.56
CA TYR A 122 19.57 -3.70 1.05
C TYR A 122 18.17 -4.29 0.84
N PRO A 123 17.90 -5.04 -0.24
CA PRO A 123 16.58 -5.59 -0.54
C PRO A 123 16.26 -6.79 0.35
N VAL A 124 16.08 -6.56 1.66
CA VAL A 124 15.55 -7.57 2.59
C VAL A 124 14.03 -7.52 2.56
N THR A 125 13.37 -8.61 2.22
CA THR A 125 11.91 -8.70 2.18
C THR A 125 11.42 -9.87 3.01
N PHE A 126 10.15 -9.81 3.44
CA PHE A 126 9.45 -11.02 3.85
C PHE A 126 9.29 -11.95 2.65
N THR A 127 9.28 -13.26 2.89
CA THR A 127 9.04 -14.28 1.87
C THR A 127 7.55 -14.59 1.70
N ASP A 128 6.72 -14.11 2.62
CA ASP A 128 5.29 -14.36 2.72
C ASP A 128 4.49 -13.05 2.77
N PHE A 129 3.18 -13.16 2.56
CA PHE A 129 2.21 -12.08 2.77
C PHE A 129 1.20 -12.56 3.81
N ILE A 130 0.80 -11.64 4.70
CA ILE A 130 -0.31 -11.85 5.65
C ILE A 130 -1.38 -10.83 5.26
N ASP A 131 -2.61 -11.29 5.02
CA ASP A 131 -3.67 -10.44 4.45
C ASP A 131 -3.99 -9.24 5.35
N GLU A 132 -3.92 -9.44 6.67
CA GLU A 132 -4.17 -8.40 7.67
C GLU A 132 -3.14 -7.26 7.62
N GLU A 133 -1.96 -7.45 7.00
CA GLU A 133 -0.94 -6.39 6.87
C GLU A 133 -1.47 -5.17 6.12
N TRP A 134 -2.46 -5.36 5.25
CA TRP A 134 -3.10 -4.28 4.54
C TRP A 134 -4.41 -3.87 5.22
N ASP A 135 -4.41 -2.67 5.80
CA ASP A 135 -5.63 -1.98 6.20
C ASP A 135 -6.09 -1.05 5.06
N PRO A 136 -7.16 -1.39 4.33
CA PRO A 136 -7.60 -0.63 3.16
C PRO A 136 -8.13 0.78 3.50
N ASP A 137 -8.41 1.07 4.77
CA ASP A 137 -8.97 2.35 5.19
C ASP A 137 -7.89 3.39 5.53
N LEU A 138 -6.63 2.98 5.75
CA LEU A 138 -5.54 3.89 6.13
C LEU A 138 -5.33 4.99 5.11
N ALA A 139 -5.28 4.62 3.82
CA ALA A 139 -5.07 5.57 2.74
C ALA A 139 -6.22 6.57 2.60
N GLU A 140 -7.45 6.12 2.83
CA GLU A 140 -8.64 6.98 2.76
C GLU A 140 -8.61 8.05 3.86
N LYS A 141 -8.22 7.67 5.07
CA LYS A 141 -8.07 8.59 6.20
C LYS A 141 -6.87 9.53 6.00
N LEU A 142 -5.70 8.99 5.67
CA LEU A 142 -4.44 9.72 5.81
C LEU A 142 -3.99 10.49 4.57
N LEU A 143 -4.47 10.13 3.37
CA LEU A 143 -4.15 10.88 2.15
C LEU A 143 -5.12 12.06 1.91
N PHE A 144 -6.36 11.98 2.41
CA PHE A 144 -7.40 12.97 2.14
C PHE A 144 -7.66 13.95 3.31
N ASP A 145 -7.26 13.64 4.54
CA ASP A 145 -7.38 14.53 5.72
C ASP A 145 -6.43 15.77 5.71
N SER A 146 -5.94 16.19 4.55
CA SER A 146 -5.15 17.45 4.42
C SER A 146 -5.85 18.56 3.64
N ALA A 147 -7.18 18.44 3.47
CA ALA A 147 -8.02 19.42 2.78
C ALA A 147 -9.19 19.97 3.62
N GLN A 148 -9.08 19.95 4.96
CA GLN A 148 -9.94 20.73 5.86
C GLN A 148 -9.12 21.76 6.64
#